data_AF-A0A656GKX7-F1
#
_entry.id   AF-A0A656GKX7-F1
#
_cell.length_a   1.000
_cell.length_b   1.000
_cell.length_c   1.000
_cell.angle_alpha   90.00
_cell.angle_beta   90.00
_cell.angle_gamma   90.00
#
_symmetry.space_group_name_H-M   'P 1'
#
loop_
_entity.id
_entity.type
_entity.pdbx_description
1 polymer ?
#
loop_
_entity_poly.entity_id
_entity_poly.type
_entity_poly.pdbx_seq_one_letter_code
_entity_poly.pdbx_strand_id
1 'polypeptide(L)'
;PASLPGFTGQRLDPITGHYLLGNGYRAFNPVLMRFNSPDSLSPFGEGGLNAYAYCEEDPVNRVDPGGHLPTFLVSILKKASSVKKRLGNSEKDFLI
;
A
#
# COMPACT_ATOMS: atom_id res chain seq x y z
N PRO A 1 14.92 -12.47 -21.31
CA PRO A 1 14.91 -11.02 -21.06
C PRO A 1 14.15 -10.67 -19.77
N ALA A 2 14.85 -10.13 -18.77
CA ALA A 2 14.21 -9.63 -17.55
C ALA A 2 13.55 -8.28 -17.86
N SER A 3 12.21 -8.26 -17.90
CA SER A 3 11.46 -7.02 -18.05
C SER A 3 11.69 -6.12 -16.84
N LEU A 4 11.98 -4.83 -17.05
CA LEU A 4 12.10 -3.85 -15.97
C LEU A 4 10.88 -3.92 -15.04
N PRO A 5 11.04 -3.71 -13.72
CA PRO A 5 9.91 -3.54 -12.82
C PRO A 5 9.08 -2.34 -13.30
N GLY A 6 7.76 -2.53 -13.43
CA GLY A 6 6.84 -1.47 -13.79
C GLY A 6 6.42 -0.63 -12.57
N PHE A 7 5.25 -0.02 -12.64
CA PHE A 7 4.70 0.81 -11.57
C PHE A 7 4.76 0.11 -10.21
N THR A 8 5.26 0.80 -9.18
CA THR A 8 5.43 0.27 -7.80
C THR A 8 6.28 -1.01 -7.67
N GLY A 9 7.11 -1.30 -8.67
CA GLY A 9 7.90 -2.55 -8.70
C GLY A 9 7.10 -3.78 -9.15
N GLN A 10 5.84 -3.60 -9.52
CA GLN A 10 4.97 -4.64 -10.06
C GLN A 10 5.16 -4.78 -11.57
N ARG A 11 5.02 -6.00 -12.08
CA ARG A 11 5.09 -6.25 -13.52
C ARG A 11 3.75 -5.90 -14.15
N LEU A 12 3.78 -5.17 -15.27
CA LEU A 12 2.60 -4.96 -16.09
C LEU A 12 2.12 -6.32 -16.63
N ASP A 13 0.84 -6.62 -16.48
CA ASP A 13 0.24 -7.77 -17.15
C ASP A 13 0.22 -7.52 -18.67
N PRO A 14 0.95 -8.30 -19.48
CA PRO A 14 1.06 -8.07 -20.91
C PRO A 14 -0.25 -8.28 -21.67
N ILE A 15 -1.22 -9.00 -21.09
CA ILE A 15 -2.51 -9.27 -21.75
C ILE A 15 -3.46 -8.11 -21.52
N THR A 16 -3.64 -7.70 -20.27
CA THR A 16 -4.64 -6.70 -19.91
C THR A 16 -4.08 -5.27 -19.82
N GLY A 17 -2.77 -5.10 -19.70
CA GLY A 17 -2.14 -3.80 -19.46
C GLY A 17 -2.38 -3.23 -18.05
N HIS A 18 -2.76 -4.08 -17.09
CA HIS A 18 -3.01 -3.68 -15.70
C HIS A 18 -1.86 -4.09 -14.76
N TYR A 19 -1.83 -3.51 -13.57
CA TYR A 19 -0.94 -3.94 -12.49
C TYR A 19 -1.71 -4.74 -11.45
N LEU A 20 -1.21 -5.91 -11.08
CA LEU A 20 -1.86 -6.83 -10.13
C LEU A 20 -1.40 -6.55 -8.69
N LEU A 21 -1.85 -5.42 -8.14
CA LEU A 21 -1.48 -4.96 -6.79
C LEU A 21 -2.11 -5.82 -5.69
N GLY A 22 -1.55 -5.76 -4.47
CA GLY A 22 -2.03 -6.60 -3.37
C GLY A 22 -1.78 -8.09 -3.59
N ASN A 23 -0.67 -8.46 -4.25
CA ASN A 23 -0.38 -9.85 -4.65
C ASN A 23 -1.48 -10.46 -5.55
N GLY A 24 -1.98 -9.68 -6.51
CA GLY A 24 -3.08 -10.11 -7.39
C GLY A 24 -4.48 -9.93 -6.81
N TYR A 25 -4.60 -9.31 -5.63
CA TYR A 25 -5.88 -9.01 -5.03
C TYR A 25 -6.74 -8.08 -5.91
N ARG A 26 -6.16 -7.05 -6.53
CA ARG A 26 -6.88 -6.17 -7.46
C ARG A 26 -6.06 -5.79 -8.68
N ALA A 27 -6.74 -5.71 -9.82
CA ALA A 27 -6.21 -5.13 -11.04
C ALA A 27 -6.31 -3.60 -10.99
N PHE A 28 -5.17 -2.93 -11.01
CA PHE A 28 -5.03 -1.48 -11.12
C PHE A 28 -4.87 -1.08 -12.58
N ASN A 29 -5.70 -0.14 -13.03
CA ASN A 29 -5.64 0.42 -14.36
C ASN A 29 -4.73 1.65 -14.38
N PRO A 30 -3.56 1.61 -15.05
CA PRO A 30 -2.63 2.74 -15.05
C PRO A 30 -3.13 3.95 -15.84
N VAL A 31 -4.13 3.80 -16.71
CA VAL A 31 -4.73 4.91 -17.47
C VAL A 31 -5.78 5.63 -16.62
N LEU A 32 -6.64 4.86 -15.92
CA LEU A 32 -7.67 5.42 -15.04
C LEU A 32 -7.15 5.79 -13.65
N MET A 33 -5.96 5.29 -13.29
CA MET A 33 -5.34 5.39 -11.97
C MET A 33 -6.24 4.87 -10.83
N ARG A 34 -7.00 3.81 -11.08
CA ARG A 34 -7.99 3.23 -10.16
C ARG A 34 -8.02 1.70 -10.24
N PHE A 35 -8.63 1.07 -9.25
CA PHE A 35 -8.90 -0.36 -9.29
C PHE A 35 -10.12 -0.67 -10.16
N ASN A 36 -10.12 -1.85 -10.80
CA ASN A 36 -11.26 -2.33 -11.59
C ASN A 36 -12.31 -3.06 -10.73
N SER A 37 -11.98 -3.40 -9.49
CA SER A 37 -12.87 -4.09 -8.56
C SER A 37 -13.01 -3.28 -7.26
N PRO A 38 -14.21 -3.23 -6.67
CA PRO A 38 -14.43 -2.50 -5.43
C PRO A 38 -13.67 -3.16 -4.26
N ASP A 39 -13.24 -2.35 -3.30
CA ASP A 39 -12.72 -2.79 -2.02
C ASP A 39 -13.81 -3.47 -1.18
N SER A 40 -13.56 -4.70 -0.73
CA SER A 40 -14.46 -5.41 0.19
C SER A 40 -14.59 -4.74 1.57
N LEU A 41 -13.64 -3.87 1.93
CA LEU A 41 -13.64 -3.10 3.17
C LEU A 41 -14.20 -1.69 3.00
N SER A 42 -14.64 -1.28 1.80
CA SER A 42 -15.37 -0.03 1.60
C SER A 42 -16.90 -0.26 1.65
N PRO A 43 -17.72 0.74 2.03
CA PRO A 43 -17.35 2.09 2.45
C PRO A 43 -17.21 2.28 3.97
N PHE A 44 -17.55 1.27 4.77
CA PHE A 44 -17.64 1.38 6.24
C PHE A 44 -16.49 0.69 7.00
N GLY A 45 -15.55 0.06 6.30
CA GLY A 45 -14.35 -0.54 6.88
C GLY A 45 -13.08 0.25 6.54
N GLU A 46 -11.94 -0.43 6.49
CA GLU A 46 -10.63 0.21 6.31
C GLU A 46 -10.40 0.77 4.88
N GLY A 47 -11.18 0.33 3.88
CA GLY A 47 -10.99 0.74 2.48
C GLY A 47 -11.37 2.19 2.16
N GLY A 48 -11.97 2.92 3.11
CA GLY A 48 -12.40 4.31 2.94
C GLY A 48 -13.72 4.43 2.15
N LEU A 49 -14.13 5.67 1.83
CA LEU A 49 -15.41 5.91 1.17
C LEU A 49 -15.42 5.52 -0.32
N ASN A 50 -14.27 5.58 -0.99
CA ASN A 50 -14.14 5.31 -2.42
C ASN A 50 -13.57 3.91 -2.65
N ALA A 51 -14.46 2.96 -2.93
CA ALA A 51 -14.11 1.55 -3.13
C ALA A 51 -13.16 1.28 -4.31
N TYR A 52 -12.95 2.24 -5.21
CA TYR A 52 -12.08 2.08 -6.38
C TYR A 52 -10.79 2.91 -6.29
N ALA A 53 -10.63 3.73 -5.26
CA ALA A 53 -9.49 4.62 -5.14
C ALA A 53 -8.19 3.84 -4.93
N TYR A 54 -7.16 4.24 -5.67
CA TYR A 54 -5.78 3.86 -5.36
C TYR A 54 -5.14 4.95 -4.51
N CYS A 55 -4.47 4.57 -3.42
CA CYS A 55 -3.73 5.49 -2.54
C CYS A 55 -4.54 6.67 -1.97
N GLU A 56 -5.85 6.52 -1.76
CA GLU A 56 -6.74 7.65 -1.39
C GLU A 56 -6.60 8.83 -2.37
N GLU A 57 -6.40 8.55 -3.66
CA GLU A 57 -6.21 9.53 -4.73
C GLU A 57 -4.88 10.31 -4.68
N ASP A 58 -3.94 9.92 -3.81
CA ASP A 58 -2.60 10.51 -3.71
C ASP A 58 -1.47 9.48 -4.01
N PRO A 59 -1.32 9.05 -5.29
CA PRO A 59 -0.32 8.06 -5.70
C PRO A 59 1.13 8.60 -5.74
N VAL A 60 1.33 9.91 -5.55
CA VAL A 60 2.66 10.54 -5.53
C VAL A 60 3.31 10.34 -4.17
N ASN A 61 2.55 10.54 -3.10
CA ASN A 61 3.08 10.44 -1.74
C ASN A 61 2.86 9.06 -1.10
N ARG A 62 2.04 8.20 -1.72
CA ARG A 62 1.58 6.94 -1.13
C ARG A 62 1.72 5.80 -2.11
N VAL A 63 1.96 4.62 -1.55
CA VAL A 63 1.93 3.33 -2.25
C VAL A 63 1.07 2.41 -1.39
N ASP A 64 0.14 1.69 -2.01
CA ASP A 64 -0.69 0.68 -1.34
C ASP A 64 -0.23 -0.73 -1.78
N PRO A 65 0.64 -1.39 -1.00
CA PRO A 65 1.15 -2.73 -1.35
C PRO A 65 0.09 -3.82 -1.18
N GLY A 66 -0.92 -3.60 -0.33
CA GLY A 66 -1.93 -4.60 0.07
C GLY A 66 -3.24 -4.51 -0.71
N GLY A 67 -3.48 -3.40 -1.42
CA GLY A 67 -4.73 -3.19 -2.12
C GLY A 67 -5.92 -3.06 -1.16
N HIS A 68 -5.72 -2.48 0.03
CA HIS A 68 -6.77 -2.28 1.04
C HIS A 68 -6.42 -1.20 2.07
N LEU A 69 -5.15 -0.80 2.16
CA LEU A 69 -4.71 -0.09 3.37
C LEU A 69 -4.93 1.41 3.23
N PRO A 70 -5.68 2.03 4.17
CA PRO A 70 -5.59 3.46 4.36
C PRO A 70 -4.18 3.71 4.90
N THR A 71 -3.34 4.29 4.06
CA THR A 71 -1.92 4.56 4.37
C THR A 71 -1.69 5.27 5.71
N PHE A 72 -2.70 5.98 6.23
CA PHE A 72 -2.71 6.53 7.60
C PHE A 72 -2.43 5.48 8.68
N LEU A 73 -3.04 4.30 8.61
CA LEU A 73 -2.86 3.24 9.61
C LEU A 73 -1.44 2.67 9.56
N VAL A 74 -0.89 2.46 8.36
CA VAL A 74 0.51 2.04 8.17
C VAL A 74 1.48 3.10 8.72
N SER A 75 1.17 4.39 8.53
CA SER A 75 1.99 5.49 9.06
C SER A 75 2.01 5.53 10.59
N ILE A 76 0.87 5.28 11.24
CA ILE A 76 0.75 5.19 12.70
C ILE A 76 1.53 3.99 13.22
N LEU A 77 1.36 2.81 12.62
CA LEU A 77 2.05 1.59 13.02
C LEU A 77 3.58 1.72 12.83
N LYS A 78 4.04 2.39 11.76
CA LYS A 78 5.46 2.71 11.56
C LYS A 78 6.00 3.69 12.60
N LYS A 79 5.25 4.74 12.96
CA LYS A 79 5.62 5.64 14.07
C LYS A 79 5.71 4.89 15.40
N ALA A 80 4.72 4.04 15.71
CA ALA A 80 4.65 3.31 16.96
C ALA A 80 5.81 2.31 17.12
N SER A 81 6.16 1.58 16.04
CA SER A 81 7.31 0.67 16.05
C SER A 81 8.65 1.38 16.18
N SER A 82 8.80 2.58 15.59
CA SER A 82 9.98 3.42 15.77
C SER A 82 10.12 3.98 17.20
N VAL A 83 9.01 4.28 17.87
CA VAL A 83 9.01 4.69 19.29
C VAL A 83 9.39 3.52 20.20
N LYS A 84 8.82 2.32 19.96
CA LYS A 84 9.16 1.11 20.72
C LYS A 84 10.65 0.74 20.60
N LYS A 85 11.25 0.93 19.42
CA LYS A 85 12.69 0.72 19.19
C LYS A 85 13.58 1.69 19.97
N ARG A 86 13.14 2.93 20.18
CA ARG A 86 13.88 3.94 20.98
C ARG A 86 13.82 3.63 22.48
N LEU A 87 12.66 3.20 22.97
CA LEU A 87 12.49 2.88 24.39
C LEU A 87 13.28 1.63 24.79
N GLY A 88 13.28 0.58 23.95
CA GLY A 88 14.03 -0.66 24.23
C GLY A 88 15.55 -0.57 24.04
N ASN A 89 16.08 0.51 23.45
CA ASN A 89 17.53 0.76 23.41
C ASN A 89 18.02 1.52 24.65
N SER A 90 17.19 2.39 25.24
CA SER A 90 17.56 3.18 26.43
C SER A 90 17.78 2.32 27.68
N GLU A 91 17.11 1.17 27.81
CA GLU A 91 17.31 0.25 28.94
C GLU A 91 18.62 -0.54 28.83
N LYS A 92 19.21 -0.65 27.63
CA LYS A 92 20.47 -1.37 27.41
C LYS A 92 21.70 -0.49 27.63
N ASP A 93 21.54 0.82 27.50
CA ASP A 93 22.60 1.81 27.69
C ASP A 93 22.88 2.10 29.19
N PHE A 94 22.00 1.66 30.11
CA PHE A 94 22.15 1.79 31.57
C PHE A 94 22.73 0.55 32.26
N LEU A 95 22.97 -0.54 31.50
CA LEU A 95 23.48 -1.83 32.00
C LEU A 95 24.90 -2.16 31.49
N ILE A 96 25.67 -1.14 31.07
CA ILE A 96 27.12 -1.24 30.83
C ILE A 96 27.85 -0.45 31.93
#